data_AF-A0A0F7VHC1-F1
#
_entry.id   AF-A0A0F7VHC1-F1
#
_cell.length_a   1.000
_cell.length_b   1.000
_cell.length_c   1.000
_cell.angle_alpha   90.00
_cell.angle_beta   90.00
_cell.angle_gamma   90.00
#
_symmetry.space_group_name_H-M   'P 1'
#
loop_
_entity.id
_entity.type
_entity.pdbx_description
1 polymer ?
#
loop_
_entity_poly.entity_id
_entity_poly.type
_entity_poly.pdbx_seq_one_letter_code
_entity_poly.pdbx_strand_id
1 'polypeptide(L)' 'ACEDLMKFCTEHQKSDVLVYGISQSENPFKENKGCTLL' A
#
# COMPACT_ATOMS: atom_id res chain seq x y z
N ALA A 1 0.97 -22.56 -14.80
CA ALA A 1 -0.21 -22.17 -13.99
C ALA A 1 0.21 -21.52 -12.67
N CYS A 2 0.72 -22.25 -11.67
CA CYS A 2 1.17 -21.62 -10.41
C CYS A 2 2.40 -20.73 -10.60
N GLU A 3 3.34 -21.12 -11.47
CA GLU A 3 4.53 -20.33 -11.80
C GLU A 3 4.17 -18.97 -12.41
N ASP A 4 3.17 -18.93 -13.29
CA ASP A 4 2.71 -17.68 -13.93
C ASP A 4 2.12 -16.72 -12.90
N LEU A 5 1.36 -17.25 -11.93
CA LEU A 5 0.81 -16.47 -10.82
C LEU A 5 1.93 -15.92 -9.92
N MET A 6 2.89 -16.78 -9.55
CA MET A 6 4.03 -16.36 -8.72
C MET A 6 4.87 -15.29 -9.43
N LYS A 7 5.10 -15.45 -10.73
CA LYS A 7 5.81 -14.46 -11.55
C LYS A 7 5.07 -13.13 -11.59
N PHE A 8 3.77 -13.15 -11.86
CA PHE A 8 2.95 -11.95 -11.89
C PHE A 8 2.98 -11.19 -10.55
N CYS A 9 2.79 -11.89 -9.43
CA CYS A 9 2.88 -11.29 -8.10
C CYS A 9 4.27 -10.70 -7.84
N THR A 10 5.33 -11.41 -8.20
CA THR A 10 6.72 -10.96 -7.99
C THR A 10 7.02 -9.68 -8.78
N GLU A 11 6.51 -9.57 -10.00
CA GLU A 11 6.68 -8.40 -10.86
C GLU A 11 5.91 -7.17 -10.34
N HIS A 12 4.74 -7.37 -9.72
CA HIS A 12 3.84 -6.27 -9.34
C HIS A 12 3.85 -5.92 -7.84
N GLN A 13 4.46 -6.72 -6.98
CA GLN A 13 4.48 -6.50 -5.52
C GLN A 13 4.99 -5.12 -5.09
N LYS A 14 5.88 -4.49 -5.86
CA LYS A 14 6.42 -3.15 -5.54
C LYS A 14 5.40 -2.03 -5.74
N SER A 15 4.42 -2.25 -6.61
CA SER A 15 3.31 -1.32 -6.86
C SER A 15 2.12 -1.58 -5.95
N ASP A 16 2.09 -2.75 -5.30
CA ASP A 16 1.08 -3.06 -4.30
C ASP A 16 1.38 -2.32 -3.00
N VAL A 17 0.60 -1.27 -2.77
CA VAL A 17 0.74 -0.37 -1.61
C VAL A 17 0.47 -1.08 -0.28
N LEU A 18 -0.25 -2.20 -0.28
CA LEU A 18 -0.53 -2.98 0.92
C LEU A 18 0.63 -3.93 1.27
N VAL A 19 1.40 -4.34 0.26
CA VAL A 19 2.57 -5.22 0.42
C VAL A 19 3.84 -4.42 0.68
N TYR A 20 4.12 -3.39 -0.12
CA TYR A 20 5.36 -2.62 -0.02
C TYR A 20 5.25 -1.38 0.88
N GLY A 21 4.01 -0.97 1.20
CA GLY A 21 3.73 0.24 1.95
C GLY A 21 3.86 1.51 1.12
N ILE A 22 3.25 2.59 1.62
CA ILE A 22 3.36 3.95 1.06
C ILE A 22 3.55 4.96 2.19
N SER A 23 4.03 6.16 1.86
CA SER A 23 4.13 7.23 2.84
C SER A 23 2.75 7.68 3.33
N GLN A 24 2.68 8.18 4.57
CA GLN A 24 1.44 8.74 5.12
C GLN A 24 0.95 9.96 4.31
N SER A 25 1.82 10.68 3.61
CA SER A 25 1.42 11.79 2.74
C SER A 25 0.67 11.33 1.49
N GLU A 26 1.03 10.17 0.94
CA GLU A 26 0.43 9.57 -0.26
C GLU A 26 -0.83 8.76 0.06
N ASN A 27 -0.99 8.30 1.31
CA ASN A 27 -2.17 7.57 1.73
C ASN A 27 -3.43 8.46 1.64
N PRO A 28 -4.42 8.15 0.78
CA PRO A 28 -5.65 8.93 0.69
C PRO A 28 -6.50 8.83 1.97
N PHE A 29 -6.27 7.80 2.79
CA PHE A 29 -6.93 7.60 4.08
C PHE A 29 -6.08 8.10 5.27
N LYS A 30 -5.07 8.93 5.01
CA LYS A 30 -4.25 9.52 6.08
C LYS A 30 -5.13 10.29 7.07
N GLU A 31 -4.83 10.12 8.35
CA GLU A 31 -5.43 10.94 9.39
C GLU A 31 -5.08 12.40 9.12
N ASN A 32 -6.09 13.26 8.99
CA ASN A 32 -5.87 14.69 9.02
C ASN A 32 -5.50 15.01 10.47
N LYS A 33 -4.25 15.42 10.74
CA LYS A 33 -3.79 15.75 12.10
C LYS A 33 -4.67 16.87 12.67
N GLY A 34 -5.69 16.47 13.40
CA GLY A 34 -6.75 17.33 13.91
C GLY A 34 -7.63 16.55 14.87
N CYS A 35 -7.04 15.71 15.72
CA CYS A 35 -7.73 15.30 16.93
C CYS A 35 -7.66 16.48 17.91
N THR A 36 -8.65 17.36 17.84
CA THR A 36 -8.94 18.28 18.94
C THR A 36 -9.74 17.48 19.95
N LEU A 37 -9.09 17.03 21.03
CA LEU A 37 -9.81 16.66 22.23
C LEU A 37 -10.44 17.96 22.77
N LEU A 38 -11.77 17.99 22.81
CA LEU A 38 -12.55 19.10 23.38
C LEU A 38 -12.24 19.29 24.87
#